data_AF-A0A0N4XQ80-F1
#
_entry.id   AF-A0A0N4XQ80-F1
#
_cell.length_a   1.000
_cell.length_b   1.000
_cell.length_c   1.000
_cell.angle_alpha   90.00
_cell.angle_beta   90.00
_cell.angle_gamma   90.00
#
_symmetry.space_group_name_H-M   'P 1'
#
loop_
_entity.id
_entity.type
_entity.pdbx_description
1 polymer ?
#
loop_
_entity_poly.entity_id
_entity_poly.type
_entity_poly.pdbx_seq_one_letter_code
_entity_poly.pdbx_strand_id
1 'polypeptide(L)'
;MNVVTFVVTSVVVCTSTITIISLHLLKKIAWNIKLKRGKKNKKEKKKTLEDPDKNYALPLIEKINVNHNTRRFRFGLPSKDHYLGCPPGQHVYLSAEVRL
;
A
#
# COMPACT_ATOMS: atom_id res chain seq x y z
N MET A 1 38.93 15.01 55.31
CA MET A 1 38.86 15.04 53.82
C MET A 1 37.63 14.30 53.30
N ASN A 2 36.45 14.44 53.96
CA ASN A 2 35.33 13.51 53.75
C ASN A 2 34.04 14.19 53.25
N VAL A 3 33.78 15.45 53.62
CA VAL A 3 32.54 16.15 53.22
C VAL A 3 32.65 16.71 51.81
N VAL A 4 33.75 17.38 51.48
CA VAL A 4 33.98 17.99 50.16
C VAL A 4 34.04 16.93 49.07
N THR A 5 34.70 15.80 49.31
CA THR A 5 34.79 14.67 48.38
C THR A 5 33.42 14.03 48.12
N PHE A 6 32.57 13.90 49.14
CA PHE A 6 31.19 13.39 49.00
C PHE A 6 30.28 14.34 48.20
N VAL A 7 30.45 15.65 48.40
CA VAL A 7 29.70 16.67 47.65
C VAL A 7 30.14 16.67 46.18
N VAL A 8 31.45 16.58 45.91
CA VAL A 8 31.96 16.57 44.54
C VAL A 8 31.52 15.30 43.79
N THR A 9 31.59 14.12 44.40
CA THR A 9 31.19 12.87 43.74
C THR A 9 29.68 12.83 43.46
N SER A 10 28.85 13.30 44.39
CA SER A 10 27.39 13.34 44.20
C SER A 10 26.99 14.28 43.04
N VAL A 11 27.62 15.45 42.91
CA VAL A 11 27.37 16.39 41.81
C VAL A 11 27.76 15.79 40.44
N VAL A 12 28.89 15.06 40.37
CA VAL A 12 29.34 14.42 39.13
C VAL A 12 28.39 13.31 38.67
N VAL A 13 27.84 12.53 39.61
CA VAL A 13 26.86 11.47 39.29
C VAL A 13 25.53 12.08 38.82
N CYS A 14 25.07 13.18 39.42
CA CYS A 14 23.86 13.87 38.97
C CYS A 14 24.01 14.47 37.56
N THR A 15 25.12 15.13 37.27
CA THR A 15 25.34 15.75 35.95
C THR A 15 25.47 14.71 34.83
N SER A 16 26.17 13.60 35.09
CA SER A 16 26.30 12.51 34.12
C SER A 16 24.95 11.86 33.78
N THR A 17 24.10 11.60 34.78
CA THR A 17 22.77 11.02 34.54
C THR A 17 21.83 11.96 33.79
N ILE A 18 21.84 13.26 34.11
CA ILE A 18 21.03 14.28 33.43
C ILE A 18 21.39 14.39 31.94
N THR A 19 22.69 14.40 31.60
CA THR A 19 23.13 14.50 30.20
C THR A 19 22.72 13.28 29.37
N ILE A 20 22.81 12.08 29.95
CA ILE A 20 22.38 10.83 29.30
C ILE A 20 20.87 10.85 29.02
N ILE A 21 20.06 11.25 29.99
CA ILE A 21 18.60 11.34 29.84
C ILE A 21 18.23 12.37 28.76
N SER A 22 18.90 13.52 28.74
CA SER A 22 18.69 14.57 27.74
C SER A 22 18.97 14.06 26.32
N LEU A 23 20.08 13.36 26.11
CA LEU A 23 20.41 12.74 24.81
C LEU A 23 19.38 11.67 24.39
N HIS A 24 18.89 10.88 25.34
CA HIS A 24 17.90 9.83 25.09
C HIS A 24 16.55 10.42 24.67
N LEU A 25 16.11 11.51 25.30
CA LEU A 25 14.90 12.23 24.93
C LEU A 25 15.00 12.83 23.52
N LEU A 26 16.12 13.48 23.18
CA LEU A 26 16.32 14.05 21.85
C LEU A 26 16.32 12.96 20.76
N LYS A 27 16.99 11.83 21.01
CA LYS A 27 16.95 10.66 20.10
C LYS A 27 15.53 10.11 19.95
N LYS A 28 14.75 10.01 21.04
CA LYS A 28 13.37 9.52 20.99
C LYS A 28 12.45 10.44 20.18
N ILE A 29 12.59 11.75 20.36
CA ILE A 29 11.82 12.76 19.60
C ILE A 29 12.19 12.69 18.12
N ALA A 30 13.49 12.67 17.79
CA ALA A 30 13.96 12.56 16.41
C ALA A 30 13.48 11.25 15.74
N TRP A 31 13.52 10.14 16.48
CA TRP A 31 13.01 8.85 16.01
C TRP A 31 11.50 8.87 15.77
N ASN A 32 10.72 9.47 16.68
CA ASN A 32 9.27 9.61 16.52
C ASN A 32 8.89 10.46 15.29
N ILE A 33 9.64 11.54 15.03
CA ILE A 33 9.45 12.37 13.83
C ILE A 33 9.80 11.57 12.56
N LYS A 34 10.85 10.75 12.58
CA LYS A 34 11.22 9.87 11.47
C LYS A 34 10.17 8.78 11.24
N LEU A 35 9.58 8.20 12.28
CA LEU A 35 8.55 7.17 12.19
C LEU A 35 7.25 7.70 11.57
N LYS A 36 6.93 8.97 11.79
CA LYS A 36 5.75 9.64 11.20
C LYS A 36 5.95 10.03 9.72
N ARG A 37 7.19 9.99 9.20
CA ARG A 37 7.48 10.26 7.78
C ARG A 37 7.17 9.04 6.90
N GLY A 38 5.87 8.87 6.62
CA GLY A 38 5.39 8.46 5.29
C GLY A 38 5.22 6.97 5.03
N LYS A 39 4.09 6.40 5.48
CA LYS A 39 3.44 5.34 4.71
C LYS A 39 2.94 5.96 3.41
N LYS A 40 3.66 5.73 2.29
CA LYS A 40 3.13 6.07 0.97
C LYS A 40 1.88 5.20 0.76
N ASN A 41 0.72 5.84 0.61
CA ASN A 41 -0.53 5.16 0.30
C ASN A 41 -0.37 4.48 -1.08
N LYS A 42 -0.11 3.18 -1.06
CA LYS A 42 -0.09 2.36 -2.28
C LYS A 42 -1.54 2.34 -2.76
N LYS A 43 -1.84 3.01 -3.89
CA LYS A 43 -3.16 2.92 -4.51
C LYS A 43 -3.44 1.44 -4.75
N GLU A 44 -4.39 0.89 -4.02
CA GLU A 44 -4.83 -0.49 -4.22
C GLU A 44 -5.42 -0.60 -5.63
N LYS A 45 -4.93 -1.58 -6.39
CA LYS A 45 -5.50 -1.92 -7.68
C LYS A 45 -6.88 -2.49 -7.40
N LYS A 46 -7.91 -1.93 -8.02
CA LYS A 46 -9.30 -2.37 -7.82
C LYS A 46 -9.60 -3.57 -8.72
N LYS A 47 -10.36 -4.53 -8.20
CA LYS A 47 -10.78 -5.73 -8.93
C LYS A 47 -12.09 -5.42 -9.66
N THR A 48 -12.24 -5.91 -10.89
CA THR A 48 -13.48 -5.70 -11.66
C THR A 48 -14.53 -6.77 -11.36
N LEU A 49 -14.10 -8.04 -11.27
CA LEU A 49 -14.98 -9.16 -10.91
C LEU A 49 -14.99 -9.33 -9.39
N GLU A 50 -15.80 -8.53 -8.69
CA GLU A 50 -15.96 -8.63 -7.24
C GLU A 50 -16.79 -9.88 -6.89
N ASP A 51 -18.03 -9.90 -7.36
CA ASP A 51 -18.97 -11.00 -7.18
C ASP A 51 -19.03 -11.95 -8.40
N PRO A 52 -19.01 -13.28 -8.21
CA PRO A 52 -19.07 -14.25 -9.31
C PRO A 52 -20.46 -14.36 -9.97
N ASP A 53 -21.54 -14.11 -9.22
CA ASP A 53 -22.92 -14.27 -9.71
C ASP A 53 -23.43 -13.03 -10.47
N LYS A 54 -22.66 -11.95 -10.46
CA LYS A 54 -23.04 -10.67 -11.06
C LYS A 54 -22.45 -10.51 -12.46
N ASN A 55 -23.31 -10.15 -13.41
CA ASN A 55 -22.88 -9.79 -14.76
C ASN A 55 -22.41 -8.33 -14.81
N TYR A 56 -21.19 -8.11 -15.29
CA TYR A 56 -20.61 -6.78 -15.48
C TYR A 56 -20.64 -6.41 -16.96
N ALA A 57 -21.38 -5.35 -17.30
CA ALA A 57 -21.41 -4.81 -18.65
C ALA A 57 -20.12 -4.04 -18.95
N LEU A 58 -19.21 -4.65 -19.71
CA LEU A 58 -17.97 -4.01 -20.14
C LEU A 58 -18.10 -3.52 -21.59
N PRO A 59 -17.74 -2.26 -21.90
CA PRO A 59 -17.82 -1.74 -23.26
C PRO A 59 -16.80 -2.42 -24.16
N LEU A 60 -17.21 -2.77 -25.38
CA LEU A 60 -16.29 -3.23 -26.41
C LEU A 60 -15.43 -2.04 -26.89
N ILE A 61 -14.12 -2.09 -26.65
CA ILE A 61 -13.19 -1.06 -27.11
C ILE A 61 -12.71 -1.38 -28.53
N GLU A 62 -12.36 -2.63 -28.79
CA GLU A 62 -11.71 -3.00 -30.04
C GLU A 62 -12.12 -4.39 -30.49
N LYS A 63 -12.25 -4.55 -31.81
CA LYS A 63 -12.51 -5.82 -32.48
C LYS A 63 -11.47 -6.00 -33.58
N ILE A 64 -10.62 -7.01 -33.41
CA ILE A 64 -9.49 -7.29 -34.31
C ILE A 64 -9.77 -8.60 -35.03
N ASN A 65 -9.65 -8.60 -36.35
CA ASN A 65 -9.75 -9.82 -37.15
C ASN A 65 -8.39 -10.52 -37.16
N VAL A 66 -8.31 -11.71 -36.55
CA VAL A 66 -7.05 -12.46 -36.46
C VAL A 66 -6.88 -13.36 -37.68
N ASN A 67 -7.96 -14.04 -38.11
CA ASN A 67 -8.02 -14.76 -39.39
C ASN A 67 -9.47 -14.74 -39.94
N HIS A 68 -9.80 -15.63 -40.88
CA HIS A 68 -11.15 -15.83 -41.40
C HIS A 68 -12.25 -16.07 -40.34
N ASN A 69 -12.04 -16.98 -39.37
CA ASN A 69 -13.03 -17.41 -38.38
C ASN A 69 -12.74 -16.98 -36.94
N THR A 70 -11.63 -16.29 -36.71
CA THR A 70 -11.15 -15.93 -35.37
C THR A 70 -11.05 -14.42 -35.23
N ARG A 71 -11.69 -13.91 -34.18
CA ARG A 71 -11.71 -12.49 -33.84
C ARG A 71 -11.31 -12.31 -32.38
N ARG A 72 -10.49 -11.28 -32.11
CA ARG A 72 -10.09 -10.87 -30.77
C ARG A 72 -10.87 -9.63 -30.38
N PHE A 73 -11.60 -9.72 -29.27
CA PHE A 73 -12.36 -8.61 -28.70
C PHE A 73 -11.65 -8.07 -27.47
N ARG A 74 -11.48 -6.75 -27.39
CA ARG A 74 -10.92 -6.08 -26.21
C ARG A 74 -12.03 -5.30 -25.54
N PHE A 75 -12.34 -5.69 -24.30
CA PHE A 75 -13.30 -5.00 -23.47
C PHE A 75 -12.60 -4.02 -22.55
N GLY A 76 -13.24 -2.88 -22.32
CA GLY A 76 -12.76 -1.85 -21.42
C GLY A 76 -13.10 -2.16 -19.98
N LEU A 77 -12.11 -2.05 -19.10
CA LEU A 77 -12.37 -2.05 -17.66
C LEU A 77 -12.91 -0.68 -17.23
N PRO A 78 -13.64 -0.61 -16.09
CA PRO A 78 -14.24 0.65 -15.61
C PRO A 78 -13.23 1.79 -15.38
N SER A 79 -11.98 1.46 -15.06
CA SER A 79 -10.88 2.44 -14.95
C SER A 79 -9.53 1.80 -15.27
N LYS A 80 -8.53 2.61 -15.63
CA LYS A 80 -7.16 2.18 -15.96
C LYS A 80 -6.45 1.49 -14.80
N ASP A 81 -6.83 1.79 -13.56
CA ASP A 81 -6.24 1.20 -12.36
C ASP A 81 -6.87 -0.17 -12.02
N HIS A 82 -7.95 -0.55 -12.71
CA HIS A 82 -8.62 -1.83 -12.49
C HIS A 82 -7.93 -2.97 -13.23
N TYR A 83 -8.04 -4.17 -12.67
CA TYR A 83 -7.73 -5.42 -13.33
C TYR A 83 -8.95 -6.35 -13.28
N LEU A 84 -9.01 -7.33 -14.19
CA LEU A 84 -10.16 -8.23 -14.29
C LEU A 84 -10.36 -9.03 -13.00
N GLY A 85 -9.28 -9.61 -12.47
CA GLY A 85 -9.30 -10.34 -11.21
C GLY A 85 -9.64 -11.83 -11.32
N CYS A 86 -9.47 -12.43 -12.50
CA CYS A 86 -9.58 -13.87 -12.69
C CYS A 86 -8.24 -14.55 -12.31
N PRO A 87 -8.22 -15.46 -11.30
CA PRO A 87 -7.07 -16.30 -11.00
C PRO A 87 -6.58 -17.13 -12.21
N PRO A 88 -5.29 -17.50 -12.26
CA PRO A 88 -4.79 -18.39 -13.29
C PRO A 88 -5.52 -19.74 -13.25
N GLY A 89 -5.85 -20.29 -14.43
CA GLY A 89 -6.62 -21.53 -14.56
C GLY A 89 -8.15 -21.35 -14.52
N GLN A 90 -8.66 -20.13 -14.27
CA GLN A 90 -10.08 -19.80 -14.33
C GLN A 90 -10.46 -19.08 -15.63
N HIS A 91 -11.74 -19.14 -15.98
CA HIS A 91 -12.33 -18.48 -17.15
C HIS A 91 -13.55 -17.65 -16.74
N VAL A 92 -14.03 -16.80 -17.65
CA VAL A 92 -15.20 -15.94 -17.45
C VAL A 92 -16.33 -16.34 -18.38
N TYR A 93 -17.57 -16.14 -17.95
CA TYR A 93 -18.75 -16.31 -18.79
C TYR A 93 -19.11 -15.01 -19.49
N LEU A 94 -19.60 -15.12 -20.72
CA LEU A 94 -20.10 -13.99 -21.51
C LEU A 94 -21.58 -14.22 -21.78
N SER A 95 -22.40 -13.26 -21.38
CA SER A 95 -23.81 -13.21 -21.73
C SER A 95 -24.04 -12.02 -22.66
N ALA A 96 -24.70 -12.27 -23.78
CA ALA A 96 -25.02 -11.23 -24.75
C ALA A 96 -26.41 -11.50 -25.33
N GLU A 97 -27.15 -10.43 -25.56
CA GLU A 97 -28.36 -10.45 -26.36
C GLU A 97 -27.95 -10.28 -27.83
N VAL A 98 -28.21 -11.28 -28.66
CA VAL A 98 -27.98 -11.17 -30.11
C VAL A 98 -29.22 -10.56 -30.73
N ARG A 99 -29.11 -9.30 -31.17
CA ARG A 99 -30.12 -8.68 -32.01
C ARG A 99 -29.77 -8.96 -33.47
N LEU A 100 -30.69 -9.63 -34.16
CA LEU A 100 -30.63 -9.96 -35.58
C LEU A 100 -31.11 -8.78 -36.43
#